data_AF-A0A939VYR7-F1
#
_entry.id   AF-A0A939VYR7-F1
#
_cell.length_a   1.000
_cell.length_b   1.000
_cell.length_c   1.000
_cell.angle_alpha   90.00
_cell.angle_beta   90.00
_cell.angle_gamma   90.00
#
_symmetry.space_group_name_H-M   'P 1'
#
loop_
_entity.id
_entity.type
_entity.pdbx_description
1 polymer ?
#
loop_
_entity_poly.entity_id
_entity_poly.type
_entity_poly.pdbx_seq_one_letter_code
_entity_poly.pdbx_strand_id
1 'polypeptide(L)'
;MSFTHFNSMTAYKSMDSDVHDVLYVVIANTADSSIRPLNYHNWPIATGRLYEVMGTACKMASDAFNGNLHWHGTWGEIGISSKFLAYAENVLKQAKETEEPIPNIPEYPVFTFGEDEPGSEILKRFAGLDRFTMRNFWDKKQIVIHDPCVKDIYWAKQLNEHYSICKKYAAKAGEIDPVLLRKYLGEWCNLYPEPYRKLLQGAEK
;
A
#
# COMPACT_ATOMS: atom_id res chain seq x y z
N MET A 1 18.15 -14.87 16.46
CA MET A 1 16.80 -14.52 15.95
C MET A 1 16.85 -13.08 15.47
N SER A 2 16.35 -12.81 14.27
CA SER A 2 16.14 -11.44 13.79
C SER A 2 14.91 -10.88 14.48
N PHE A 3 14.96 -9.63 14.92
CA PHE A 3 13.79 -8.93 15.43
C PHE A 3 13.80 -7.50 14.92
N THR A 4 12.64 -7.02 14.53
CA THR A 4 12.42 -5.62 14.19
C THR A 4 11.74 -4.95 15.38
N HIS A 5 12.18 -3.74 15.73
CA HIS A 5 11.58 -3.00 16.83
C HIS A 5 10.54 -2.03 16.31
N PHE A 6 9.35 -2.03 16.90
CA PHE A 6 8.40 -0.95 16.66
C PHE A 6 8.78 0.27 17.52
N ASN A 7 8.89 1.44 16.89
CA ASN A 7 9.25 2.69 17.55
C ASN A 7 8.02 3.59 17.75
N SER A 8 7.31 3.96 16.68
CA SER A 8 6.14 4.85 16.75
C SER A 8 5.19 4.65 15.58
N MET A 9 3.99 5.20 15.68
CA MET A 9 3.01 5.25 14.59
C MET A 9 2.54 6.68 14.38
N THR A 10 2.29 7.05 13.13
CA THR A 10 1.72 8.34 12.77
C THR A 10 0.58 8.11 11.79
N ALA A 11 -0.53 8.83 11.97
CA ALA A 11 -1.69 8.73 11.11
C ALA A 11 -2.00 10.07 10.45
N TYR A 12 -2.35 9.99 9.17
CA TYR A 12 -2.89 11.08 8.37
C TYR A 12 -4.25 10.68 7.85
N LYS A 13 -5.12 11.66 7.62
CA LYS A 13 -6.43 11.44 7.02
C LYS A 13 -6.77 12.50 5.97
N SER A 14 -7.63 12.15 5.05
CA SER A 14 -8.17 13.06 4.04
C SER A 14 -9.57 12.61 3.66
N MET A 15 -10.46 13.56 3.38
CA MET A 15 -11.76 13.27 2.76
C MET A 15 -11.56 13.06 1.26
N ASP A 16 -12.08 11.96 0.70
CA ASP A 16 -12.08 11.71 -0.73
C ASP A 16 -13.51 11.78 -1.29
N SER A 17 -13.72 12.67 -2.26
CA SER A 17 -15.02 12.91 -2.87
C SER A 17 -15.49 11.77 -3.77
N ASP A 18 -14.56 11.01 -4.37
CA ASP A 18 -14.90 9.88 -5.23
C ASP A 18 -15.39 8.70 -4.38
N VAL A 19 -14.78 8.49 -3.21
CA VAL A 19 -15.15 7.41 -2.27
C VAL A 19 -16.26 7.82 -1.29
N HIS A 20 -16.54 9.11 -1.15
CA HIS A 20 -17.49 9.69 -0.18
C HIS A 20 -17.19 9.27 1.27
N ASP A 21 -15.90 9.14 1.61
CA ASP A 21 -15.45 8.62 2.91
C ASP A 21 -14.11 9.24 3.33
N VAL A 22 -13.78 9.09 4.61
CA VAL A 22 -12.50 9.50 5.17
C VAL A 22 -11.48 8.38 4.95
N LEU A 23 -10.46 8.70 4.17
CA LEU A 23 -9.31 7.84 3.96
C LEU A 23 -8.28 8.09 5.05
N TYR A 24 -7.65 7.01 5.49
CA TYR A 24 -6.58 7.03 6.46
C TYR A 24 -5.32 6.48 5.83
N VAL A 25 -4.18 7.06 6.22
CA VAL A 25 -2.85 6.53 6.01
C VAL A 25 -2.17 6.44 7.36
N VAL A 26 -1.73 5.24 7.73
CA VAL A 26 -0.95 5.00 8.93
C VAL A 26 0.44 4.54 8.54
N ILE A 27 1.44 5.23 9.10
CA ILE A 27 2.86 4.93 8.94
C ILE A 27 3.35 4.36 10.26
N ALA A 28 3.91 3.15 10.22
CA ALA A 28 4.59 2.55 11.36
C ALA A 28 6.09 2.75 11.22
N ASN A 29 6.69 3.47 12.18
CA ASN A 29 8.12 3.66 12.26
C ASN A 29 8.74 2.53 13.07
N THR A 30 9.71 1.86 12.48
CA THR A 30 10.53 0.85 13.15
C THR A 30 11.90 1.37 13.50
N ALA A 31 12.49 0.83 14.56
CA ALA A 31 13.91 0.98 14.86
C ALA A 31 14.71 -0.23 14.32
N ASP A 32 16.03 -0.02 14.19
CA ASP A 32 17.01 -0.90 13.56
C ASP A 32 16.87 -2.39 13.89
N SER A 33 17.11 -3.22 12.87
CA SER A 33 17.26 -4.67 13.00
C SER A 33 18.63 -5.02 13.56
N SER A 34 18.69 -5.99 14.48
CA SER A 34 19.93 -6.50 15.06
C SER A 34 20.88 -7.21 14.07
N ILE A 35 20.46 -7.41 12.82
CA ILE A 35 21.26 -8.11 11.78
C ILE A 35 21.97 -7.12 10.85
N ARG A 36 21.42 -5.92 10.62
CA ARG A 36 22.05 -4.86 9.84
C ARG A 36 21.56 -3.49 10.35
N PRO A 37 22.47 -2.56 10.71
CA PRO A 37 22.12 -1.15 10.87
C PRO A 37 21.86 -0.58 9.47
N LEU A 38 20.70 -0.91 8.92
CA LEU A 38 20.13 -0.26 7.76
C LEU A 38 18.94 0.50 8.33
N ASN A 39 18.98 1.83 8.25
CA ASN A 39 17.87 2.71 8.58
C ASN A 39 16.64 2.28 7.76
N TYR A 40 15.83 1.37 8.28
CA TYR A 40 14.57 0.97 7.66
C TYR A 40 13.56 2.07 7.94
N HIS A 41 13.39 2.96 6.98
CA HIS A 41 12.31 3.94 6.95
C HIS A 41 10.98 3.24 6.64
N ASN A 42 9.97 3.49 7.48
CA ASN A 42 8.54 3.20 7.28
C ASN A 42 8.17 1.72 7.03
N TRP A 43 7.82 0.99 8.10
CA TRP A 43 7.05 -0.27 8.02
C TRP A 43 5.57 0.02 7.69
N PRO A 44 4.76 -1.03 7.38
CA PRO A 44 3.86 -1.00 6.24
C PRO A 44 2.90 0.19 6.31
N ILE A 45 2.84 0.95 5.23
CA ILE A 45 1.86 2.02 5.10
C ILE A 45 0.48 1.36 4.99
N ALA A 46 -0.31 1.45 6.05
CA ALA A 46 -1.67 0.94 6.08
C ALA A 46 -2.61 2.04 5.59
N THR A 47 -3.24 1.81 4.44
CA THR A 47 -4.20 2.76 3.88
C THR A 47 -5.58 2.14 3.70
N GLY A 48 -6.61 2.98 3.81
CA GLY A 48 -8.00 2.55 3.66
C GLY A 48 -8.96 3.32 4.55
N ARG A 49 -10.14 2.75 4.73
CA ARG A 49 -11.10 3.20 5.73
C ARG A 49 -10.61 2.84 7.13
N LEU A 50 -11.15 3.50 8.16
CA LEU A 50 -10.74 3.30 9.54
C LEU A 50 -10.73 1.82 9.96
N TYR A 51 -11.75 1.05 9.58
CA TYR A 51 -11.83 -0.38 9.92
C TYR A 51 -10.77 -1.23 9.20
N GLU A 52 -10.35 -0.87 8.00
CA GLU A 52 -9.32 -1.58 7.22
C GLU A 52 -7.94 -1.34 7.82
N VAL A 53 -7.69 -0.10 8.23
CA VAL A 53 -6.48 0.27 8.95
C VAL A 53 -6.43 -0.41 10.32
N MET A 54 -7.54 -0.42 11.05
CA MET A 54 -7.62 -1.15 12.33
C MET A 54 -7.43 -2.66 12.13
N GLY A 55 -8.03 -3.26 11.11
CA GLY A 55 -7.81 -4.67 10.77
C GLY A 55 -6.34 -4.96 10.44
N THR A 56 -5.65 -4.05 9.76
CA THR A 56 -4.21 -4.16 9.50
C THR A 56 -3.40 -4.02 10.78
N ALA A 57 -3.73 -3.06 11.65
CA ALA A 57 -3.10 -2.91 12.96
C ALA A 57 -3.28 -4.16 13.84
N CYS A 58 -4.46 -4.80 13.81
CA CYS A 58 -4.70 -6.09 14.48
C CYS A 58 -3.81 -7.20 13.92
N LYS A 59 -3.62 -7.28 12.60
CA LYS A 59 -2.70 -8.24 11.97
C LYS A 59 -1.26 -7.98 12.39
N MET A 60 -0.81 -6.73 12.35
CA MET A 60 0.52 -6.34 12.83
C MET A 60 0.73 -6.69 14.30
N ALA A 61 -0.27 -6.48 15.15
CA ALA A 61 -0.22 -6.87 16.54
C ALA A 61 -0.11 -8.40 16.68
N SER A 62 -0.92 -9.16 15.94
CA SER A 62 -0.83 -10.63 15.88
C SER A 62 0.56 -11.11 15.45
N ASP A 63 1.16 -10.49 14.43
CA ASP A 63 2.50 -10.84 13.93
C ASP A 63 3.60 -10.47 14.93
N ALA A 64 3.46 -9.33 15.63
CA ALA A 64 4.39 -8.89 16.67
C ALA A 64 4.45 -9.87 17.84
N PHE A 65 3.27 -10.28 18.34
CA PHE A 65 3.15 -11.13 19.52
C PHE A 65 3.27 -12.63 19.23
N ASN A 66 3.21 -13.06 17.97
CA ASN A 66 3.61 -14.41 17.54
C ASN A 66 5.14 -14.57 17.35
N GLY A 67 5.95 -13.55 17.72
CA GLY A 67 7.38 -13.73 17.98
C GLY A 67 8.37 -13.05 17.03
N ASN A 68 7.97 -12.08 16.20
CA ASN A 68 8.89 -11.44 15.23
C ASN A 68 9.10 -9.92 15.41
N LEU A 69 8.53 -9.29 16.44
CA LEU A 69 8.60 -7.84 16.60
C LEU A 69 8.65 -7.45 18.09
N HIS A 70 9.77 -6.84 18.52
CA HIS A 70 9.94 -6.39 19.91
C HIS A 70 9.36 -4.99 20.09
N TRP A 71 8.55 -4.79 21.13
CA TRP A 71 7.97 -3.49 21.50
C TRP A 71 8.44 -3.08 22.91
N HIS A 72 9.01 -1.89 23.05
CA HIS A 72 9.44 -1.30 24.34
C HIS A 72 10.22 -2.22 25.31
N GLY A 73 11.14 -3.05 24.80
CA GLY A 73 12.12 -3.75 25.65
C GLY A 73 11.60 -4.93 26.46
N THR A 74 10.37 -5.41 26.22
CA THR A 74 9.83 -6.63 26.86
C THR A 74 9.24 -7.59 25.85
N TRP A 75 9.28 -8.89 26.17
CA TRP A 75 8.50 -9.91 25.47
C TRP A 75 7.06 -9.82 25.98
N GLY A 76 6.09 -9.72 25.07
CA GLY A 76 4.68 -9.53 25.44
C GLY A 76 4.17 -10.65 26.35
N GLU A 77 3.56 -10.27 27.49
CA GLU A 77 2.70 -11.17 28.24
C GLU A 77 1.48 -11.54 27.38
N ILE A 78 1.04 -12.79 27.50
CA ILE A 78 0.00 -13.45 26.71
C ILE A 78 -1.21 -12.53 26.51
N GLY A 79 -1.41 -12.12 25.26
CA GLY A 79 -2.54 -11.33 24.78
C GLY A 79 -2.10 -10.45 23.63
N ILE A 80 -2.85 -10.39 22.54
CA ILE A 80 -2.79 -9.24 21.63
C ILE A 80 -2.98 -8.02 22.53
N SER A 81 -1.90 -7.31 22.86
CA SER A 81 -1.98 -6.44 24.03
C SER A 81 -3.00 -5.36 23.71
N SER A 82 -4.09 -5.33 24.46
CA SER A 82 -5.10 -4.27 24.40
C SER A 82 -4.46 -2.89 24.42
N LYS A 83 -3.27 -2.77 24.98
CA LYS A 83 -2.41 -1.58 24.95
C LYS A 83 -1.95 -1.18 23.55
N PHE A 84 -1.52 -2.10 22.67
CA PHE A 84 -1.14 -1.76 21.29
C PHE A 84 -2.37 -1.35 20.47
N LEU A 85 -3.49 -2.07 20.63
CA LEU A 85 -4.73 -1.69 19.96
C LEU A 85 -5.27 -0.34 20.45
N ALA A 86 -5.25 -0.10 21.76
CA ALA A 86 -5.60 1.20 22.33
C ALA A 86 -4.65 2.31 21.86
N TYR A 87 -3.36 2.02 21.73
CA TYR A 87 -2.38 2.95 21.16
C TYR A 87 -2.71 3.27 19.70
N ALA A 88 -2.93 2.26 18.85
CA ALA A 88 -3.28 2.44 17.44
C ALA A 88 -4.61 3.20 17.28
N GLU A 89 -5.61 2.90 18.10
CA GLU A 89 -6.89 3.61 18.13
C GLU A 89 -6.71 5.08 18.51
N ASN A 90 -5.89 5.37 19.52
CA ASN A 90 -5.58 6.75 19.91
C ASN A 90 -4.83 7.50 18.80
N VAL A 91 -3.88 6.86 18.13
CA VAL A 91 -3.17 7.44 16.98
C VAL A 91 -4.13 7.76 15.84
N LEU A 92 -5.08 6.87 15.53
CA LEU A 92 -6.10 7.10 14.50
C LEU A 92 -7.08 8.22 14.87
N LYS A 93 -7.51 8.31 16.13
CA LYS A 93 -8.34 9.43 16.63
C LYS A 93 -7.62 10.78 16.48
N GLN A 94 -6.29 10.77 16.59
CA GLN A 94 -5.42 11.94 16.46
C GLN A 94 -4.87 12.13 15.04
N ALA A 95 -5.37 11.39 14.04
CA ALA A 95 -4.88 11.47 12.68
C ALA A 95 -4.96 12.91 12.13
N LYS A 96 -3.84 13.41 11.61
CA LYS A 96 -3.74 14.76 11.07
C LYS A 96 -4.43 14.82 9.71
N GLU A 97 -5.37 15.74 9.56
CA GLU A 97 -6.01 15.99 8.27
C GLU A 97 -5.05 16.73 7.33
N THR A 98 -4.89 16.25 6.10
CA THR A 98 -4.02 16.88 5.10
C THR A 98 -4.40 16.45 3.68
N GLU A 99 -4.41 17.41 2.76
CA GLU A 99 -4.44 17.15 1.31
C GLU A 99 -3.04 17.28 0.67
N GLU A 100 -2.10 17.88 1.41
CA GLU A 100 -0.71 18.04 1.03
C GLU A 100 0.05 16.70 1.05
N PRO A 101 1.20 16.62 0.35
CA PRO A 101 2.12 15.49 0.42
C PRO A 101 2.40 15.04 1.86
N ILE A 102 2.39 13.73 2.09
CA ILE A 102 2.64 13.18 3.41
C ILE A 102 4.14 13.37 3.75
N PRO A 103 4.46 14.04 4.88
CA PRO A 103 5.85 14.26 5.26
C PRO A 103 6.62 12.95 5.38
N ASN A 104 7.89 12.95 4.96
CA ASN A 104 8.80 11.79 5.01
C ASN A 104 8.39 10.60 4.12
N ILE A 105 7.48 10.81 3.16
CA ILE A 105 7.21 9.87 2.06
C ILE A 105 7.49 10.63 0.75
N PRO A 106 8.75 10.63 0.26
CA PRO A 106 9.10 11.34 -0.99
C PRO A 106 8.58 10.62 -2.24
N GLU A 107 8.34 9.30 -2.13
CA GLU A 107 7.81 8.48 -3.20
C GLU A 107 7.06 7.26 -2.64
N TYR A 108 6.09 6.76 -3.40
CA TYR A 108 5.38 5.53 -3.07
C TYR A 108 5.28 4.60 -4.29
N PRO A 109 5.69 3.32 -4.17
CA PRO A 109 5.59 2.36 -5.26
C PRO A 109 4.15 1.90 -5.49
N VAL A 110 3.70 1.95 -6.74
CA VAL A 110 2.35 1.55 -7.15
C VAL A 110 2.35 0.15 -7.74
N PHE A 111 3.20 -0.09 -8.74
CA PHE A 111 3.32 -1.37 -9.43
C PHE A 111 4.79 -1.80 -9.52
N THR A 112 5.04 -3.11 -9.46
CA THR A 112 6.34 -3.72 -9.80
C THR A 112 6.10 -4.91 -10.71
N PHE A 113 6.70 -4.91 -11.91
CA PHE A 113 6.43 -5.90 -12.97
C PHE A 113 7.65 -6.12 -13.87
N GLY A 114 7.80 -7.32 -14.41
CA GLY A 114 8.78 -7.64 -15.46
C GLY A 114 8.42 -6.99 -16.81
N GLU A 115 9.42 -6.71 -17.65
CA GLU A 115 9.21 -6.06 -18.96
C GLU A 115 8.30 -6.86 -19.89
N ASP A 116 8.37 -8.19 -19.82
CA ASP A 116 7.61 -9.15 -20.64
C ASP A 116 6.41 -9.76 -19.92
N GLU A 117 6.08 -9.29 -18.70
CA GLU A 117 4.88 -9.79 -18.01
C GLU A 117 3.60 -9.39 -18.76
N PRO A 118 2.60 -10.28 -18.87
CA PRO A 118 1.30 -9.96 -19.44
C PRO A 118 0.68 -8.72 -18.79
N GLY A 119 0.27 -7.74 -19.58
CA GLY A 119 -0.32 -6.49 -19.11
C GLY A 119 0.69 -5.39 -18.72
N SER A 120 2.00 -5.65 -18.82
CA SER A 120 3.03 -4.64 -18.52
C SER A 120 2.90 -3.37 -19.37
N GLU A 121 2.40 -3.48 -20.60
CA GLU A 121 2.13 -2.37 -21.50
C GLU A 121 1.09 -1.40 -20.95
N ILE A 122 0.12 -1.89 -20.19
CA ILE A 122 -0.92 -1.05 -19.55
C ILE A 122 -0.33 -0.35 -18.35
N LEU A 123 0.41 -1.09 -17.52
CA LEU A 123 1.04 -0.54 -16.33
C LEU A 123 2.03 0.58 -16.68
N LYS A 124 2.78 0.42 -17.79
CA LYS A 124 3.68 1.46 -18.32
C LYS A 124 2.97 2.78 -18.64
N ARG A 125 1.68 2.77 -19.00
CA ARG A 125 0.92 3.99 -19.33
C ARG A 125 0.73 4.90 -18.11
N PHE A 126 0.77 4.35 -16.90
CA PHE A 126 0.66 5.16 -15.66
C PHE A 126 1.84 6.13 -15.51
N ALA A 127 3.01 5.85 -16.11
CA ALA A 127 4.13 6.79 -16.12
C ALA A 127 3.85 8.09 -16.92
N GLY A 128 2.74 8.15 -17.67
CA GLY A 128 2.29 9.36 -18.35
C GLY A 128 1.37 10.25 -17.49
N LEU A 129 1.03 9.83 -16.27
CA LEU A 129 0.26 10.64 -15.34
C LEU A 129 1.16 11.63 -14.59
N ASP A 130 0.57 12.73 -14.14
CA ASP A 130 1.28 13.73 -13.34
C ASP A 130 1.84 13.12 -12.04
N ARG A 131 3.09 13.44 -11.71
CA ARG A 131 3.86 12.90 -10.56
C ARG A 131 4.18 11.39 -10.61
N PHE A 132 3.73 10.65 -11.62
CA PHE A 132 4.11 9.25 -11.81
C PHE A 132 5.39 9.14 -12.63
N THR A 133 6.32 8.28 -12.20
CA THR A 133 7.50 7.95 -12.99
C THR A 133 7.74 6.44 -13.02
N MET A 134 8.42 5.99 -14.07
CA MET A 134 8.90 4.62 -14.19
C MET A 134 10.40 4.58 -13.94
N ARG A 135 10.84 3.66 -13.09
CA ARG A 135 12.26 3.38 -12.86
C ARG A 135 12.58 1.90 -12.95
N ASN A 136 13.87 1.60 -13.10
CA ASN A 136 14.37 0.24 -12.94
C ASN A 136 14.47 -0.08 -11.45
N PHE A 137 13.98 -1.25 -11.06
CA PHE A 137 14.07 -1.79 -9.71
C PHE A 137 14.57 -3.23 -9.82
N TRP A 138 15.90 -3.38 -9.72
CA TRP A 138 16.62 -4.61 -10.09
C TRP A 138 16.33 -5.04 -11.54
N ASP A 139 15.82 -6.27 -11.73
CA ASP A 139 15.44 -6.87 -13.01
C ASP A 139 14.01 -6.51 -13.45
N LYS A 140 13.32 -5.65 -12.70
CA LYS A 140 11.93 -5.25 -12.94
C LYS A 140 11.78 -3.76 -13.21
N LYS A 141 10.61 -3.38 -13.73
CA LYS A 141 10.14 -2.00 -13.74
C LYS A 141 9.30 -1.73 -12.51
N GLN A 142 9.38 -0.51 -12.01
CA GLN A 142 8.56 -0.01 -10.93
C GLN A 142 7.95 1.33 -11.30
N ILE A 143 6.63 1.43 -11.14
CA ILE A 143 5.91 2.70 -11.22
C ILE A 143 5.85 3.28 -9.82
N VAL A 144 6.30 4.51 -9.66
CA VAL A 144 6.26 5.25 -8.39
C VAL A 144 5.51 6.55 -8.57
N ILE A 145 4.83 7.01 -7.53
CA ILE A 145 4.29 8.36 -7.44
C ILE A 145 5.18 9.19 -6.52
N HIS A 146 5.50 10.42 -6.92
CA HIS A 146 6.29 11.37 -6.13
C HIS A 146 5.42 12.23 -5.21
N ASP A 147 5.94 12.51 -4.02
CA ASP A 147 5.33 13.35 -2.98
C ASP A 147 3.85 12.99 -2.69
N PRO A 148 3.49 11.70 -2.50
CA PRO A 148 2.11 11.24 -2.40
C PRO A 148 1.33 11.88 -1.24
N CYS A 149 0.07 12.23 -1.49
CA CYS A 149 -0.90 12.56 -0.45
C CYS A 149 -1.66 11.30 0.04
N VAL A 150 -2.53 11.45 1.03
CA VAL A 150 -3.34 10.35 1.60
C VAL A 150 -4.14 9.61 0.50
N LYS A 151 -4.78 10.36 -0.41
CA LYS A 151 -5.59 9.80 -1.51
C LYS A 151 -4.73 9.01 -2.49
N ASP A 152 -3.56 9.53 -2.83
CA ASP A 152 -2.62 8.89 -3.76
C ASP A 152 -2.23 7.49 -3.27
N ILE A 153 -1.84 7.37 -1.99
CA ILE A 153 -1.43 6.08 -1.43
C ILE A 153 -2.60 5.11 -1.34
N TYR A 154 -3.81 5.59 -1.00
CA TYR A 154 -5.01 4.76 -1.03
C TYR A 154 -5.28 4.21 -2.43
N TRP A 155 -5.36 5.08 -3.44
CA TRP A 155 -5.65 4.66 -4.81
C TRP A 155 -4.54 3.80 -5.40
N ALA A 156 -3.28 4.06 -5.08
CA ALA A 156 -2.16 3.20 -5.47
C ALA A 156 -2.31 1.78 -4.91
N LYS A 157 -2.75 1.64 -3.65
CA LYS A 157 -3.04 0.33 -3.04
C LYS A 157 -4.21 -0.37 -3.74
N GLN A 158 -5.31 0.35 -3.98
CA GLN A 158 -6.47 -0.20 -4.70
C GLN A 158 -6.09 -0.68 -6.11
N LEU A 159 -5.30 0.12 -6.84
CA LEU A 159 -4.80 -0.23 -8.17
C LEU A 159 -3.98 -1.52 -8.16
N ASN A 160 -3.08 -1.68 -7.19
CA ASN A 160 -2.26 -2.88 -7.05
C ASN A 160 -3.12 -4.12 -6.74
N GLU A 161 -4.11 -3.97 -5.84
CA GLU A 161 -5.05 -5.03 -5.50
C GLU A 161 -5.92 -5.42 -6.70
N HIS A 162 -6.44 -4.45 -7.45
CA HIS A 162 -7.20 -4.68 -8.68
C HIS A 162 -6.38 -5.43 -9.73
N TYR A 163 -5.13 -5.02 -9.96
CA TYR A 163 -4.23 -5.73 -10.87
C TYR A 163 -4.00 -7.19 -10.41
N SER A 164 -3.78 -7.40 -9.11
CA SER A 164 -3.58 -8.73 -8.52
C SER A 164 -4.83 -9.62 -8.67
N ILE A 165 -6.02 -9.07 -8.46
CA ILE A 165 -7.30 -9.76 -8.66
C ILE A 165 -7.48 -10.11 -10.13
N CYS A 166 -7.31 -9.15 -11.04
CA CYS A 166 -7.45 -9.40 -12.48
C CYS A 166 -6.47 -10.47 -12.96
N LYS A 167 -5.21 -10.42 -12.52
CA LYS A 167 -4.18 -11.43 -12.80
C LYS A 167 -4.58 -12.82 -12.29
N LYS A 168 -5.18 -12.91 -11.10
CA LYS A 168 -5.69 -14.16 -10.53
C LYS A 168 -6.83 -14.76 -11.36
N TYR A 169 -7.77 -13.95 -11.82
CA TYR A 169 -8.91 -14.43 -12.63
C TYR A 169 -8.54 -14.72 -14.09
N ALA A 170 -7.52 -14.05 -14.62
CA ALA A 170 -6.97 -14.33 -15.94
C ALA A 170 -6.04 -15.55 -15.96
N ALA A 171 -5.64 -16.08 -14.81
CA ALA A 171 -4.76 -17.25 -14.73
C ALA A 171 -5.54 -18.55 -14.95
N LYS A 172 -5.14 -19.33 -15.96
CA LYS A 172 -5.65 -20.68 -16.24
C LYS A 172 -4.48 -21.66 -16.31
N ALA A 173 -4.55 -22.74 -15.52
CA ALA A 173 -3.50 -23.76 -15.45
C ALA A 173 -2.08 -23.21 -15.12
N GLY A 174 -1.98 -22.07 -14.44
CA GLY A 174 -0.71 -21.45 -14.05
C GLY A 174 -0.16 -20.43 -15.05
N GLU A 175 -0.78 -20.29 -16.22
CA GLU A 175 -0.45 -19.26 -17.21
C GLU A 175 -1.50 -18.16 -17.22
N ILE A 176 -1.07 -16.91 -17.44
CA ILE A 176 -1.95 -15.75 -17.47
C ILE A 176 -2.40 -15.54 -18.91
N ASP A 177 -3.71 -15.57 -19.15
CA ASP A 177 -4.29 -15.19 -20.43
C ASP A 177 -4.24 -13.66 -20.58
N PRO A 178 -3.41 -13.11 -21.49
CA PRO A 178 -3.27 -11.67 -21.65
C PRO A 178 -4.56 -11.01 -22.13
N VAL A 179 -5.40 -11.70 -22.92
CA VAL A 179 -6.66 -11.14 -23.43
C VAL A 179 -7.68 -11.01 -22.31
N LEU A 180 -7.81 -12.04 -21.48
CA LEU A 180 -8.68 -11.97 -20.29
C LEU A 180 -8.18 -10.94 -19.28
N LEU A 181 -6.86 -10.83 -19.08
CA LEU A 181 -6.28 -9.82 -18.19
C LEU A 181 -6.66 -8.40 -18.64
N ARG A 182 -6.51 -8.09 -19.93
CA ARG A 182 -6.90 -6.79 -20.49
C ARG A 182 -8.37 -6.49 -20.28
N LYS A 183 -9.22 -7.49 -20.56
CA LYS A 183 -10.67 -7.40 -20.38
C LYS A 183 -11.03 -7.07 -18.92
N TYR A 184 -10.51 -7.84 -17.96
CA TYR A 184 -10.83 -7.62 -16.55
C TYR A 184 -10.29 -6.28 -16.02
N LEU A 185 -9.09 -5.87 -16.46
CA LEU A 185 -8.54 -4.57 -16.10
C LEU A 185 -9.44 -3.41 -16.56
N GLY A 186 -10.00 -3.48 -17.78
CA GLY A 186 -10.90 -2.48 -18.32
C GLY A 186 -12.31 -2.52 -17.71
N GLU A 187 -12.92 -3.70 -17.64
CA GLU A 187 -14.33 -3.83 -17.23
C GLU A 187 -14.54 -3.58 -15.72
N TRP A 188 -13.60 -3.98 -14.86
CA TRP A 188 -13.78 -3.94 -13.40
C TRP A 188 -13.27 -2.64 -12.75
N CYS A 189 -12.87 -1.64 -13.53
CA CYS A 189 -12.29 -0.38 -13.02
C CYS A 189 -13.28 0.79 -12.90
N ASN A 190 -14.60 0.54 -12.96
CA ASN A 190 -15.61 1.60 -13.03
C ASN A 190 -15.63 2.58 -11.84
N LEU A 191 -15.15 2.15 -10.67
CA LEU A 191 -15.11 2.95 -9.44
C LEU A 191 -13.81 3.73 -9.24
N TYR A 192 -12.86 3.64 -10.19
CA TYR A 192 -11.60 4.37 -10.09
C TYR A 192 -11.72 5.81 -10.58
N PRO A 193 -10.90 6.73 -10.03
CA PRO A 193 -10.76 8.08 -10.54
C PRO A 193 -10.53 8.10 -12.05
N GLU A 194 -11.09 9.12 -12.71
CA GLU A 194 -11.13 9.22 -14.17
C GLU A 194 -9.77 9.01 -14.85
N PRO A 195 -8.64 9.58 -14.37
CA PRO A 195 -7.34 9.37 -15.00
C PRO A 195 -6.92 7.89 -15.02
N TYR A 196 -7.11 7.18 -13.91
CA TYR A 196 -6.75 5.76 -13.80
C TYR A 196 -7.70 4.89 -14.64
N ARG A 197 -9.01 5.15 -14.55
CA ARG A 197 -10.03 4.43 -15.30
C ARG A 197 -9.81 4.53 -16.81
N LYS A 198 -9.48 5.71 -17.34
CA LYS A 198 -9.18 5.89 -18.77
C LYS A 198 -7.99 5.06 -19.24
N LEU A 199 -6.93 4.97 -18.43
CA LEU A 199 -5.76 4.16 -18.76
C LEU A 199 -6.09 2.67 -18.79
N LEU A 200 -6.89 2.21 -17.83
CA LEU A 200 -7.32 0.81 -17.70
C LEU A 200 -8.31 0.41 -18.80
N GLN A 201 -9.33 1.23 -19.10
CA GLN A 201 -10.28 0.98 -20.20
C GLN A 201 -9.64 1.08 -21.58
N GLY A 202 -8.63 1.95 -21.74
CA GLY A 202 -7.82 2.02 -22.96
C GLY A 202 -7.07 0.73 -23.28
N ALA A 203 -7.09 -0.28 -22.40
CA ALA A 203 -6.52 -1.61 -22.65
C ALA A 203 -7.36 -2.51 -23.55
N GLU A 204 -8.63 -2.16 -23.80
CA GLU A 204 -9.55 -2.96 -24.64
C GLU A 204 -9.29 -2.81 -26.16
N LYS A 205 -8.49 -1.82 -26.57
CA LYS A 205 -8.11 -1.55 -27.96
C LYS A 205 -6.72 -2.09 -28.27
#